data_AF-D3YXL5-F1
#
_entry.id   AF-D3YXL5-F1
#
_cell.length_a   1.000
_cell.length_b   1.000
_cell.length_c   1.000
_cell.angle_alpha   90.00
_cell.angle_beta   90.00
_cell.angle_gamma   90.00
#
_symmetry.space_group_name_H-M   'P 1'
#
loop_
_entity.id
_entity.type
_entity.pdbx_description
1 polymer ?
#
loop_
_entity_poly.entity_id
_entity_poly.type
_entity_poly.pdbx_seq_one_letter_code
_entity_poly.pdbx_strand_id
1 'polypeptide(L)'
;MLRKWEARVKQIEERASHYERKPLSSVYRPRLAKPEEPSSIWKLFHRQNQAFNFVKSCKESVHVFALECKRGNGQRIYLVTSYAQLWFYYKTRKTLLHCYEVIPENAVCKLYFD
;
A
#
# COMPACT_ATOMS: atom_id res chain seq x y z
N MET A 1 40.96 -29.67 9.87
CA MET A 1 39.56 -29.29 9.55
C MET A 1 38.87 -28.53 10.67
N LEU A 2 39.06 -28.89 11.95
CA LEU A 2 38.45 -28.22 13.12
C LEU A 2 38.74 -26.71 13.26
N ARG A 3 40.01 -26.28 13.12
CA ARG A 3 40.38 -24.86 13.24
C ARG A 3 39.68 -23.93 12.24
N LYS A 4 39.35 -24.43 11.04
CA LYS A 4 38.60 -23.66 10.04
C LYS A 4 37.14 -23.47 10.46
N TRP A 5 36.57 -24.44 11.19
CA TRP A 5 35.22 -24.36 11.72
C TRP A 5 35.13 -23.38 12.88
N GLU A 6 36.06 -23.44 13.83
CA GLU A 6 36.15 -22.51 14.96
C GLU A 6 36.25 -21.05 14.48
N ALA A 7 37.11 -20.78 13.50
CA ALA A 7 37.23 -19.44 12.91
C ALA A 7 35.92 -18.96 12.26
N ARG A 8 35.18 -19.87 11.61
CA ARG A 8 33.91 -19.55 10.95
C ARG A 8 32.80 -19.26 11.96
N VAL A 9 32.75 -20.00 13.06
CA VAL A 9 31.81 -19.76 14.17
C VAL A 9 32.06 -18.40 14.79
N LYS A 10 33.32 -18.09 15.12
CA LYS A 10 33.70 -16.77 15.66
C LYS A 10 33.29 -15.61 14.74
N GLN A 11 33.48 -15.78 13.43
CA GLN A 11 33.09 -14.77 12.44
C GLN A 11 31.57 -14.57 12.36
N ILE A 12 30.79 -15.64 12.58
CA ILE A 12 29.32 -15.56 12.66
C ILE A 12 28.88 -14.84 13.92
N GLU A 13 29.48 -15.15 15.07
CA GLU A 13 29.18 -14.53 16.37
C GLU A 13 29.51 -13.02 16.38
N GLU A 14 30.65 -12.64 15.81
CA GLU A 14 31.04 -11.24 15.63
C GLU A 14 30.03 -10.49 14.75
N ARG A 15 29.55 -11.14 13.68
CA ARG A 15 28.56 -10.56 12.77
C ARG A 15 27.18 -10.46 13.40
N ALA A 16 26.77 -11.44 14.20
CA ALA A 16 25.53 -11.39 14.98
C ALA A 16 25.56 -10.24 16.00
N SER A 17 26.66 -10.14 16.77
CA SER A 17 26.88 -9.04 17.72
C SER A 17 26.86 -7.66 17.05
N HIS A 18 27.39 -7.57 15.81
CA HIS A 18 27.32 -6.34 15.02
C HIS A 18 25.88 -5.99 14.63
N TYR A 19 25.07 -6.95 14.19
CA TYR A 19 23.67 -6.70 13.83
C TYR A 19 22.76 -6.41 15.03
N GLU A 20 23.05 -6.96 16.21
CA GLU A 20 22.35 -6.58 17.44
C GLU A 20 22.62 -5.13 17.84
N ARG A 21 23.90 -4.70 17.77
CA ARG A 21 24.31 -3.33 18.10
C ARG A 21 23.92 -2.31 17.03
N LYS A 22 23.85 -2.73 15.77
CA LYS A 22 23.48 -1.92 14.62
C LYS A 22 22.42 -2.67 13.80
N PRO A 23 21.15 -2.67 14.27
CA PRO A 23 20.09 -3.31 13.52
C PRO A 23 20.03 -2.69 12.13
N LEU A 24 19.88 -3.55 11.11
CA LEU A 24 19.61 -3.08 9.77
C LEU A 24 18.38 -2.16 9.85
N SER A 25 18.47 -0.96 9.27
CA SER A 25 17.31 -0.06 9.21
C SER A 25 16.14 -0.83 8.60
N SER A 26 14.96 -0.74 9.21
CA SER A 26 13.75 -1.32 8.63
C SER A 26 13.68 -0.94 7.14
N VAL A 27 13.35 -1.90 6.27
CA VAL A 27 13.22 -1.66 4.83
C VAL A 27 12.43 -0.37 4.63
N TYR A 28 13.04 0.60 3.93
CA TYR A 28 12.42 1.89 3.68
C TYR A 28 11.06 1.68 3.04
N ARG A 29 10.00 2.11 3.74
CA ARG A 29 8.64 2.14 3.21
C ARG A 29 8.32 3.60 2.94
N PRO A 30 8.10 4.00 1.68
CA PRO A 30 7.57 5.31 1.37
C PRO A 30 6.27 5.52 2.17
N ARG A 31 6.20 6.63 2.90
CA ARG A 31 5.03 7.07 3.68
C ARG A 31 4.70 8.49 3.25
N LEU A 32 3.46 8.90 3.46
CA LEU A 32 3.00 10.22 3.03
C LEU A 32 3.66 11.36 3.81
N ALA A 33 3.61 11.32 5.12
CA ALA A 33 4.16 12.40 5.94
C ALA A 33 4.75 11.90 7.27
N LYS A 34 4.07 11.01 7.98
CA LYS A 34 4.50 10.58 9.32
C LYS A 34 4.94 9.11 9.38
N PRO A 35 5.92 8.76 10.23
CA PRO A 35 6.27 7.36 10.51
C PRO A 35 5.13 6.51 11.09
N GLU A 36 4.09 7.14 11.62
CA GLU A 36 2.89 6.49 12.17
C GLU A 36 1.84 6.19 11.10
N GLU A 37 1.95 6.79 9.92
CA GLU A 37 0.98 6.60 8.83
C GLU A 37 1.21 5.26 8.11
N PRO A 38 0.12 4.64 7.60
CA PRO A 38 0.19 3.39 6.85
C PRO A 38 1.03 3.55 5.59
N SER A 39 1.46 2.43 5.02
CA SER A 39 2.29 2.45 3.83
C SER A 39 1.54 3.12 2.66
N SER A 40 2.26 3.85 1.81
CA SER A 40 1.64 4.56 0.70
C SER A 40 1.24 3.57 -0.41
N ILE A 41 0.03 3.00 -0.30
CA ILE A 41 -0.55 2.17 -1.36
C ILE A 41 -1.27 3.08 -2.35
N TRP A 42 -0.76 3.13 -3.59
CA TRP A 42 -1.38 3.85 -4.69
C TRP A 42 -1.24 3.03 -5.97
N LYS A 43 -2.22 2.15 -6.24
CA LYS A 43 -2.18 1.26 -7.42
C LYS A 43 -3.39 1.49 -8.32
N LEU A 44 -3.14 1.59 -9.62
CA LEU A 44 -4.16 1.74 -10.64
C LEU A 44 -4.38 0.42 -11.38
N PHE A 45 -5.64 0.14 -11.71
CA PHE A 45 -6.06 -1.04 -12.45
C PHE A 45 -7.07 -0.65 -13.52
N HIS A 46 -7.00 -1.28 -14.69
CA HIS A 46 -7.97 -1.06 -15.75
C HIS A 46 -9.25 -1.89 -15.57
N ARG A 47 -9.20 -2.99 -14.81
CA ARG A 47 -10.35 -3.87 -14.55
C ARG A 47 -10.72 -3.84 -13.07
N GLN A 48 -12.01 -3.66 -12.77
CA GLN A 48 -12.56 -3.65 -11.41
C GLN A 48 -12.19 -4.91 -10.63
N ASN A 49 -12.34 -6.09 -11.26
CA ASN A 49 -12.03 -7.37 -10.62
C ASN A 49 -10.56 -7.49 -10.19
N GLN A 50 -9.63 -6.88 -10.94
CA GLN A 50 -8.21 -6.88 -10.58
C GLN A 50 -7.95 -6.01 -9.35
N ALA A 51 -8.62 -4.85 -9.26
CA ALA A 51 -8.54 -4.01 -8.07
C ALA A 51 -9.05 -4.75 -6.83
N PHE A 52 -10.20 -5.43 -6.91
CA PHE A 52 -10.72 -6.21 -5.79
C PHE A 52 -9.86 -7.42 -5.42
N ASN A 53 -9.29 -8.12 -6.40
CA ASN A 53 -8.34 -9.20 -6.12
C ASN A 53 -7.08 -8.67 -5.40
N PHE A 54 -6.64 -7.45 -5.73
CA PHE A 54 -5.56 -6.81 -5.02
C PHE A 54 -5.95 -6.41 -3.59
N VAL A 55 -7.15 -5.86 -3.37
CA VAL A 55 -7.67 -5.56 -2.02
C VAL A 55 -7.71 -6.84 -1.17
N LYS A 56 -8.21 -7.95 -1.70
CA LYS A 56 -8.28 -9.25 -1.00
C LYS A 56 -6.91 -9.82 -0.62
N SER A 57 -5.88 -9.56 -1.42
CA SER A 57 -4.51 -10.02 -1.13
C SER A 57 -3.72 -9.05 -0.25
N CYS A 58 -4.23 -7.83 -0.05
CA CYS A 58 -3.59 -6.83 0.78
C CYS A 58 -3.94 -7.05 2.27
N LYS A 59 -2.94 -6.91 3.14
CA LYS A 59 -3.13 -6.96 4.60
C LYS A 59 -3.56 -5.61 5.19
N GLU A 60 -3.44 -4.54 4.42
CA GLU A 60 -3.73 -3.17 4.86
C GLU A 60 -5.16 -2.79 4.52
N SER A 61 -5.75 -1.85 5.29
CA SER A 61 -7.10 -1.35 5.03
C SER A 61 -7.10 -0.43 3.81
N VAL A 62 -7.42 -1.01 2.65
CA VAL A 62 -7.47 -0.34 1.36
C VAL A 62 -8.85 -0.48 0.72
N HIS A 63 -9.22 0.52 -0.07
CA HIS A 63 -10.53 0.66 -0.69
C HIS A 63 -10.35 0.92 -2.19
N VAL A 64 -11.41 0.64 -2.96
CA VAL A 64 -11.42 0.81 -4.43
C VAL A 64 -12.18 2.08 -4.79
N PHE A 65 -11.56 2.91 -5.61
CA PHE A 65 -12.15 4.13 -6.16
C PHE A 65 -12.15 4.07 -7.68
N ALA A 66 -13.26 4.46 -8.31
CA ALA A 66 -13.35 4.59 -9.75
C ALA A 66 -13.06 6.03 -10.16
N LEU A 67 -12.07 6.20 -11.03
CA LEU A 67 -11.66 7.47 -11.60
C LEU A 67 -12.15 7.54 -13.04
N GLU A 68 -12.91 8.59 -13.37
CA GLU A 68 -13.36 8.81 -14.74
C GLU A 68 -12.24 9.41 -15.58
N CYS A 69 -11.92 8.76 -16.69
CA CYS A 69 -10.88 9.24 -17.59
C CYS A 69 -11.46 10.29 -18.54
N LYS A 70 -10.98 11.54 -18.46
CA LYS A 70 -11.43 12.66 -19.31
C LYS A 70 -11.35 12.40 -20.83
N ARG A 71 -10.53 11.43 -21.25
CA ARG A 71 -10.28 11.10 -22.67
C ARG A 71 -11.03 9.87 -23.18
N GLY A 72 -11.71 9.11 -22.32
CA GLY A 72 -12.42 7.90 -22.71
C GLY A 72 -13.93 8.09 -22.58
N ASN A 73 -14.71 7.56 -23.52
CA ASN A 73 -16.18 7.54 -23.51
C ASN A 73 -16.75 6.86 -22.25
N GLY A 74 -16.73 7.53 -21.09
CA GLY A 74 -17.15 6.97 -19.79
C GLY A 74 -16.23 5.88 -19.24
N GLN A 75 -15.00 5.75 -19.78
CA GLN A 75 -14.07 4.70 -19.33
C GLN A 75 -13.52 5.04 -17.94
N ARG A 76 -13.60 4.08 -17.02
CA ARG A 76 -13.16 4.21 -15.63
C ARG A 76 -11.87 3.42 -15.38
N ILE A 77 -11.00 3.99 -14.58
CA ILE A 77 -9.79 3.35 -14.05
C ILE A 77 -9.98 3.19 -12.55
N TYR A 78 -9.59 2.04 -12.00
CA TYR A 78 -9.80 1.71 -10.60
C TYR A 78 -8.53 1.95 -9.79
N LEU A 79 -8.58 2.86 -8.84
CA LEU A 79 -7.53 3.15 -7.87
C LEU A 79 -7.75 2.34 -6.59
N VAL A 80 -6.71 1.68 -6.11
CA VAL A 80 -6.69 1.07 -4.77
C VAL A 80 -5.79 1.86 -3.87
N THR A 81 -6.36 2.40 -2.79
CA THR A 81 -5.65 3.20 -1.79
C THR A 81 -6.42 3.26 -0.46
N SER A 82 -5.82 3.83 0.58
CA SER A 82 -6.52 4.09 1.85
C SER A 82 -7.26 5.43 1.81
N TYR A 83 -8.28 5.62 2.66
CA TYR A 83 -9.02 6.89 2.72
C TYR A 83 -8.11 8.08 3.08
N ALA A 84 -7.18 7.89 4.03
CA ALA A 84 -6.23 8.92 4.43
C ALA A 84 -5.35 9.36 3.24
N GLN A 85 -4.86 8.37 2.48
CA GLN A 85 -4.05 8.63 1.30
C GLN A 85 -4.84 9.34 0.20
N LEU A 86 -6.05 8.86 -0.08
CA LEU A 86 -6.93 9.51 -1.04
C LEU A 86 -7.19 10.97 -0.64
N TRP A 87 -7.58 11.21 0.61
CA TRP A 87 -7.89 12.54 1.11
C TRP A 87 -6.69 13.49 1.02
N PHE A 88 -5.47 13.00 1.30
CA PHE A 88 -4.25 13.80 1.19
C PHE A 88 -4.08 14.44 -0.20
N TYR A 89 -4.34 13.68 -1.27
CA TYR A 89 -4.26 14.21 -2.64
C TYR A 89 -5.55 14.94 -3.04
N TYR A 90 -6.70 14.37 -2.70
CA TYR A 90 -8.02 14.88 -3.10
C TYR A 90 -8.34 16.25 -2.50
N LYS A 91 -7.88 16.56 -1.28
CA LYS A 91 -8.14 17.86 -0.61
C LYS A 91 -7.69 19.07 -1.43
N THR A 92 -6.65 18.91 -2.26
CA THR A 92 -6.12 20.01 -3.07
C THR A 92 -6.93 20.25 -4.35
N ARG A 93 -7.87 19.35 -4.70
CA ARG A 93 -8.77 19.37 -5.87
C ARG A 93 -8.12 19.64 -7.23
N LYS A 94 -6.78 19.57 -7.32
CA LYS A 94 -6.03 19.73 -8.57
C LYS A 94 -6.10 18.49 -9.46
N THR A 95 -6.25 17.32 -8.85
CA THR A 95 -6.29 16.01 -9.49
C THR A 95 -7.51 15.22 -9.00
N LEU A 96 -7.96 14.23 -9.77
CA LEU A 96 -9.04 13.29 -9.39
C LEU A 96 -10.45 13.88 -9.24
N LEU A 97 -10.84 14.82 -10.11
CA LEU A 97 -12.14 15.52 -10.03
C LEU A 97 -13.37 14.58 -10.08
N HIS A 98 -13.31 13.51 -10.87
CA HIS A 98 -14.38 12.53 -11.03
C HIS A 98 -13.96 11.22 -10.35
N CYS A 99 -14.11 11.19 -9.03
CA CYS A 99 -13.75 10.07 -8.18
C CYS A 99 -15.02 9.52 -7.50
N TYR A 100 -15.29 8.24 -7.69
CA TYR A 100 -16.44 7.55 -7.12
C TYR A 100 -15.96 6.42 -6.22
N GLU A 101 -16.59 6.25 -5.07
CA GLU A 101 -16.33 5.09 -4.22
C GLU A 101 -17.03 3.85 -4.80
N VAL A 102 -16.30 2.73 -4.88
CA VAL A 102 -16.88 1.47 -5.34
C VAL A 102 -17.24 0.64 -4.11
N ILE A 103 -18.53 0.57 -3.80
CA ILE A 103 -19.04 -0.25 -2.70
C ILE A 103 -18.85 -1.73 -3.09
N PRO A 104 -18.05 -2.50 -2.34
CA PRO A 104 -17.83 -3.90 -2.65
C PRO A 104 -19.13 -4.70 -2.48
N GLU A 105 -19.38 -5.63 -3.40
CA GLU A 105 -20.47 -6.59 -3.25
C GLU A 105 -20.30 -7.42 -1.98
N ASN A 106 -21.39 -7.61 -1.22
CA ASN A 106 -21.42 -8.33 0.05
C ASN A 106 -20.60 -7.70 1.19
N ALA A 107 -20.20 -6.43 1.07
CA ALA A 107 -19.63 -5.68 2.19
C ALA A 107 -20.73 -5.00 3.01
N VAL A 108 -20.49 -4.85 4.32
CA VAL A 108 -21.34 -4.04 5.20
C VAL A 108 -21.24 -2.58 4.73
N CYS A 109 -22.37 -1.98 4.41
CA CYS A 109 -22.47 -0.58 4.01
C CYS A 109 -23.47 0.18 4.88
N LYS A 110 -23.35 1.51 4.89
CA LYS A 110 -24.35 2.39 5.53
C LYS A 110 -25.56 2.51 4.60
N LEU A 111 -26.74 2.76 5.16
CA LEU A 111 -27.88 3.21 4.38
C LEU A 111 -27.52 4.54 3.71
N TYR A 112 -27.66 4.60 2.38
CA TYR A 112 -27.43 5.81 1.59
C TYR A 112 -28.57 6.00 0.60
N PHE A 113 -28.75 7.25 0.17
CA PHE A 113 -29.68 7.67 -0.88
C PHE A 113 -28.87 8.40 -1.95
N ASP A 114 -29.24 8.23 -3.21
CA ASP A 114 -28.65 8.93 -4.36
C ASP A 114 -29.25 10.34 -4.51
#